data_AF-A0A0G1FMN1-F1
#
_entry.id   AF-A0A0G1FMN1-F1
#
_cell.length_a   1.000
_cell.length_b   1.000
_cell.length_c   1.000
_cell.angle_alpha   90.00
_cell.angle_beta   90.00
_cell.angle_gamma   90.00
#
_symmetry.space_group_name_H-M   'P 1'
#
loop_
_entity.id
_entity.type
_entity.pdbx_description
1 polymer ?
#
loop_
_entity_poly.entity_id
_entity_poly.type
_entity_poly.pdbx_seq_one_letter_code
_entity_poly.pdbx_strand_id
1 'polypeptide(L)'
;MSKFVINGGRKLEGKITLSGNKNSALKLIPAALLADTPSTLTNVPDLTDIEVMLELIRDLGAKATYKDHTVTIDPQGLSSFNINPELSSKIR
;
A
#
# COMPACT_ATOMS: atom_id res chain seq x y z
N MET A 1 -2.62 -23.00 -8.29
CA MET A 1 -1.91 -21.97 -9.08
C MET A 1 -2.88 -21.38 -10.09
N SER A 2 -3.14 -20.08 -9.99
CA SER A 2 -3.92 -19.35 -10.99
C SER A 2 -3.05 -19.11 -12.23
N LYS A 3 -3.65 -19.15 -13.43
CA LYS A 3 -2.95 -18.91 -14.70
C LYS A 3 -3.78 -17.99 -15.57
N PHE A 4 -3.12 -17.06 -16.26
CA PHE A 4 -3.72 -16.35 -17.39
C PHE A 4 -3.44 -17.14 -18.67
N VAL A 5 -4.50 -17.46 -19.43
CA VAL A 5 -4.38 -18.05 -20.78
C VAL A 5 -4.66 -16.93 -21.77
N ILE A 6 -3.61 -16.44 -22.43
CA ILE A 6 -3.71 -15.33 -23.39
C ILE A 6 -3.78 -15.89 -24.80
N ASN A 7 -4.92 -15.68 -25.47
CA ASN A 7 -5.08 -15.98 -26.89
C ASN A 7 -4.80 -14.70 -27.69
N GLY A 8 -3.67 -14.67 -28.41
CA GLY A 8 -3.21 -13.50 -29.16
C GLY A 8 -4.02 -13.21 -30.44
N GLY A 9 -3.41 -12.43 -31.35
CA GLY A 9 -3.99 -12.13 -32.67
C GLY A 9 -4.91 -10.91 -32.73
N ARG A 10 -5.02 -10.13 -31.65
CA ARG A 10 -5.78 -8.88 -31.60
C ARG A 10 -4.94 -7.74 -31.05
N LYS A 11 -4.89 -6.61 -31.78
CA LYS A 11 -4.28 -5.37 -31.30
C LYS A 11 -5.15 -4.77 -30.19
N LEU A 12 -4.54 -4.33 -29.10
CA LEU A 12 -5.24 -3.61 -28.04
C LEU A 12 -5.37 -2.13 -28.43
N GLU A 13 -6.60 -1.63 -28.45
CA GLU A 13 -6.93 -0.24 -28.73
C GLU A 13 -8.00 0.26 -27.75
N GLY A 14 -7.83 1.48 -27.23
CA GLY A 14 -8.74 2.04 -26.22
C GLY A 14 -8.03 3.01 -25.27
N LYS A 15 -8.70 3.33 -24.16
CA LYS A 15 -8.17 4.16 -23.08
C LYS A 15 -8.30 3.41 -21.76
N ILE A 16 -7.32 3.58 -20.88
CA ILE A 16 -7.35 3.08 -19.51
C ILE A 16 -7.03 4.23 -18.56
N THR A 17 -7.55 4.14 -17.34
CA THR A 17 -7.14 5.01 -16.23
C THR A 17 -5.95 4.36 -15.54
N LEU A 18 -4.86 5.11 -15.36
CA LEU A 18 -3.69 4.61 -14.64
C LEU A 18 -3.95 4.69 -13.13
N SER A 19 -3.73 3.58 -12.43
CA SER A 19 -3.68 3.57 -10.97
C SER A 19 -2.44 4.32 -10.46
N GLY A 20 -2.47 4.72 -9.19
CA GLY A 20 -1.31 5.32 -8.54
C GLY A 20 -0.06 4.44 -8.53
N ASN A 21 1.08 5.10 -8.30
CA ASN A 21 2.38 4.45 -8.32
C ASN A 21 2.63 3.66 -7.03
N LYS A 22 2.82 2.33 -7.15
CA LYS A 22 3.14 1.42 -6.04
C LYS A 22 4.35 1.90 -5.23
N ASN A 23 5.45 2.23 -5.91
CA ASN A 23 6.72 2.53 -5.26
C ASN A 23 6.70 3.89 -4.53
N SER A 24 5.88 4.83 -5.00
CA SER A 24 5.61 6.06 -4.26
C SER A 24 4.78 5.77 -3.02
N ALA A 25 3.69 5.01 -3.14
CA ALA A 25 2.85 4.65 -2.01
C ALA A 25 3.63 3.90 -0.91
N LEU A 26 4.45 2.91 -1.29
CA LEU A 26 5.29 2.14 -0.35
C LEU A 26 6.31 3.00 0.42
N LYS A 27 6.70 4.17 -0.11
CA LYS A 27 7.59 5.11 0.59
C LYS A 27 6.82 6.14 1.41
N LEU A 28 5.68 6.60 0.90
CA LEU A 28 4.85 7.61 1.55
C LEU A 28 4.13 7.06 2.79
N ILE A 29 3.71 5.79 2.76
CA ILE A 29 3.06 5.14 3.92
C ILE A 29 3.95 5.18 5.17
N PRO A 30 5.20 4.68 5.17
CA PRO A 30 6.06 4.79 6.34
C PRO A 30 6.52 6.24 6.61
N ALA A 31 6.65 7.09 5.58
CA ALA A 31 6.96 8.50 5.80
C ALA A 31 5.87 9.23 6.60
N ALA A 32 4.60 8.84 6.46
CA ALA A 32 3.49 9.39 7.24
C ALA A 32 3.62 9.11 8.75
N LEU A 33 4.45 8.14 9.16
CA LEU A 33 4.75 7.89 10.57
C LEU A 33 5.57 9.01 11.22
N LEU A 34 6.21 9.86 10.41
CA LEU A 34 7.04 10.97 10.87
C LEU A 34 6.23 12.26 11.07
N ALA A 35 4.93 12.26 10.77
CA ALA A 35 4.06 13.43 10.92
C ALA A 35 3.54 13.55 12.36
N ASP A 36 3.26 14.77 12.82
CA ASP A 36 2.64 15.01 14.14
C ASP A 36 1.11 14.76 14.14
N THR A 37 0.50 14.66 12.95
CA THR A 37 -0.95 14.55 12.77
C THR A 37 -1.31 13.53 11.69
N PRO A 38 -2.56 13.05 11.66
CA PRO A 38 -3.01 12.10 10.65
C PRO A 38 -2.78 12.61 9.22
N SER A 39 -2.27 11.72 8.36
CA SER A 39 -2.01 11.98 6.94
C SER A 39 -2.97 11.20 6.06
N THR A 40 -3.37 11.80 4.94
CA THR A 40 -4.22 11.16 3.92
C THR A 40 -3.47 11.07 2.59
N LEU A 41 -3.32 9.85 2.07
CA LEU A 41 -2.75 9.55 0.76
C LEU A 41 -3.88 9.13 -0.19
N THR A 42 -4.08 9.88 -1.26
CA THR A 42 -5.07 9.59 -2.31
C THR A 42 -4.42 8.88 -3.50
N ASN A 43 -5.23 8.20 -4.31
CA ASN A 43 -4.77 7.47 -5.48
C ASN A 43 -3.72 6.41 -5.12
N VAL A 44 -3.95 5.66 -4.04
CA VAL A 44 -3.13 4.51 -3.66
C VAL A 44 -3.62 3.28 -4.44
N PRO A 45 -2.73 2.54 -5.13
CA PRO A 45 -3.14 1.37 -5.90
C PRO A 45 -3.57 0.22 -4.97
N ASP A 46 -4.52 -0.58 -5.42
CA ASP A 46 -4.98 -1.77 -4.71
C ASP A 46 -4.08 -2.96 -5.02
N LEU A 47 -3.08 -3.19 -4.15
CA LEU A 47 -2.03 -4.19 -4.34
C LEU A 47 -1.69 -4.82 -3.00
N THR A 48 -1.35 -6.11 -2.99
CA THR A 48 -0.95 -6.84 -1.78
C THR A 48 0.22 -6.19 -1.05
N ASP A 49 1.20 -5.62 -1.76
CA ASP A 49 2.32 -4.92 -1.11
C ASP A 49 1.85 -3.71 -0.27
N ILE A 50 0.77 -3.04 -0.69
CA ILE A 50 0.17 -1.93 0.07
C ILE A 50 -0.51 -2.48 1.32
N GLU A 51 -1.29 -3.55 1.19
CA GLU A 51 -1.96 -4.19 2.34
C GLU A 51 -0.96 -4.64 3.40
N VAL A 52 0.12 -5.31 2.99
CA VAL A 52 1.20 -5.78 3.87
C VAL A 52 1.91 -4.60 4.54
N MET A 53 2.18 -3.50 3.81
CA MET A 53 2.77 -2.31 4.41
C MET A 53 1.84 -1.68 5.45
N LEU A 54 0.53 -1.64 5.19
CA LEU A 54 -0.45 -1.14 6.16
C LEU A 54 -0.56 -2.04 7.39
N GLU A 55 -0.48 -3.36 7.22
CA GLU A 55 -0.41 -4.32 8.33
C GLU A 55 0.86 -4.08 9.17
N LEU A 56 2.01 -3.93 8.52
CA LEU A 56 3.28 -3.67 9.20
C LEU A 56 3.24 -2.40 10.04
N ILE A 57 2.73 -1.27 9.53
CA ILE A 57 2.65 -0.05 10.34
C ILE A 57 1.62 -0.15 11.47
N ARG A 58 0.57 -0.98 11.32
CA ARG A 58 -0.38 -1.28 12.40
C ARG A 58 0.26 -2.09 13.51
N ASP A 59 1.12 -3.05 13.16
CA ASP A 59 1.94 -3.80 14.14
C ASP A 59 2.88 -2.88 14.94
N LEU A 60 3.29 -1.75 14.36
CA LEU A 60 4.07 -0.72 15.07
C LEU A 60 3.22 0.16 16.01
N GLY A 61 1.90 0.07 15.92
CA GLY A 61 0.93 0.83 16.73
C GLY A 61 0.24 1.98 16.00
N ALA A 62 0.59 2.27 14.74
CA ALA A 62 -0.12 3.28 13.96
C ALA A 62 -1.54 2.81 13.61
N LYS A 63 -2.49 3.74 13.51
CA LYS A 63 -3.82 3.41 12.97
C LYS A 63 -3.82 3.70 11.48
N ALA A 64 -4.23 2.74 10.67
CA ALA A 64 -4.32 2.92 9.23
C ALA A 64 -5.58 2.33 8.63
N THR A 65 -6.26 3.08 7.76
CA THR A 65 -7.45 2.63 7.02
C THR A 65 -7.22 2.76 5.52
N TYR A 66 -7.74 1.83 4.74
CA TYR A 66 -7.70 1.89 3.28
C TYR A 66 -9.10 1.70 2.70
N LYS A 67 -9.58 2.71 1.97
CA LYS A 67 -10.91 2.71 1.34
C LYS A 67 -10.88 3.58 0.09
N ASP A 68 -11.50 3.13 -1.00
CA ASP A 68 -11.66 3.90 -2.24
C ASP A 68 -10.35 4.55 -2.73
N HIS A 69 -9.29 3.73 -2.82
CA HIS A 69 -7.93 4.19 -3.21
C HIS A 69 -7.36 5.31 -2.32
N THR A 70 -7.86 5.44 -1.08
CA THR A 70 -7.44 6.45 -0.11
C THR A 70 -6.99 5.78 1.18
N VAL A 71 -5.76 6.07 1.58
CA VAL A 71 -5.15 5.61 2.82
C VAL A 71 -5.13 6.76 3.82
N THR A 72 -5.62 6.54 5.03
CA THR A 72 -5.45 7.47 6.16
C THR A 72 -4.59 6.80 7.21
N ILE A 73 -3.57 7.50 7.70
CA ILE A 73 -2.58 7.01 8.67
C ILE A 73 -2.52 8.00 9.83
N ASP A 74 -2.69 7.51 11.04
CA ASP A 74 -2.54 8.24 12.28
C ASP A 74 -1.36 7.65 13.09
N PRO A 75 -0.26 8.41 13.26
CA PRO A 75 0.95 7.93 13.92
C PRO A 75 0.91 8.04 15.44
N GLN A 76 -0.12 8.63 16.05
CA GLN A 76 -0.12 8.94 17.49
C GLN A 76 -0.14 7.69 18.41
N GLY A 77 -0.44 6.51 17.85
CA GLY A 77 -0.46 5.24 18.58
C GLY A 77 0.85 4.45 18.54
N LEU A 78 1.90 4.96 17.91
CA LEU A 78 3.17 4.23 17.77
C LEU A 78 3.75 3.82 19.13
N SER A 79 4.00 2.52 19.29
CA SER A 79 4.46 1.94 20.56
C SER A 79 5.51 0.85 20.39
N SER A 80 5.80 0.43 19.15
CA SER A 80 6.80 -0.58 18.84
C SER A 80 7.75 -0.08 17.75
N PHE A 81 9.01 -0.53 17.81
CA PHE A 81 10.06 -0.26 16.83
C PHE A 81 10.65 -1.55 16.23
N ASN A 82 10.04 -2.69 16.55
CA ASN A 82 10.44 -3.98 16.03
C ASN A 82 9.59 -4.33 14.82
N ILE A 83 10.25 -4.54 13.68
CA ILE A 83 9.59 -4.91 12.43
C ILE A 83 9.39 -6.43 12.40
N ASN A 84 8.17 -6.88 12.11
CA ASN A 84 7.87 -8.29 11.90
C ASN A 84 8.62 -8.80 10.65
N PRO A 85 9.60 -9.70 10.79
CA PRO A 85 10.40 -10.17 9.65
C PRO A 85 9.57 -10.88 8.59
N GLU A 86 8.53 -11.63 8.99
CA GLU A 86 7.66 -12.34 8.07
C GLU A 86 6.88 -11.39 7.17
N LEU A 87 6.31 -10.31 7.73
CA LEU A 87 5.62 -9.29 6.95
C LEU A 87 6.59 -8.53 6.04
N SER A 88 7.75 -8.14 6.57
CA SER A 88 8.75 -7.40 5.78
C SER A 88 9.22 -8.18 4.55
N SER A 89 9.32 -9.51 4.65
CA SER A 89 9.76 -10.38 3.54
C SER A 89 8.72 -10.53 2.42
N LYS A 90 7.45 -10.19 2.70
CA LYS A 90 6.35 -10.30 1.73
C LYS A 90 6.26 -9.09 0.79
N ILE A 91 6.85 -7.95 1.16
CA ILE A 91 6.87 -6.73 0.35
C ILE A 91 7.94 -6.88 -0.74
N ARG A 92 7.58 -6.65 -2.01
CA ARG A 92 8.47 -6.81 -3.17
C ARG A 92 8.90 -5.52 -3.85
#